data_AF-A0AAP5Q631-F1
#
_entry.id   AF-A0AAP5Q631-F1
#
_cell.length_a   1.000
_cell.length_b   1.000
_cell.length_c   1.000
_cell.angle_alpha   90.00
_cell.angle_beta   90.00
_cell.angle_gamma   90.00
#
_symmetry.space_group_name_H-M   'P 1'
#
loop_
_entity.id
_entity.type
_entity.pdbx_description
1 polymer ?
#
loop_
_entity_poly.entity_id
_entity_poly.type
_entity_poly.pdbx_seq_one_letter_code
_entity_poly.pdbx_strand_id
1 'polypeptide(L)'
;MFNVLIDTSVWLDLAADAKQTPLLDLLENLLSDGRIALLVPRIVVDEFNKNRGRIAKSSAKSLSTHFDQVKSAIRKADGDKRQKGRVLDYLSDLDHRIPILGGAAESVLAQIAAILSASTIIEASDAVKLRAADRALHRKAPCHHENKNSMADAVLIETYFECVRTMGGAGQRFAFVTHNKHDFSRVSGDQRLPHADFAASFSKIKSMYFVTLADCLRRIDPMRVTYAMWEQEWEQEPRSLTEILQAMDRLTTQVWYNRHKYLAWQIERGKHKIVSREEWDRRKLNGQTHTIDEIWKGALRSAKRAERKLGEGNYGPWSDFEWGMINGKLSALRWALGEDWDELYT
;
A
#
# COMPACT_ATOMS: atom_id res chain seq x y z
N MET A 1 -0.24 31.92 -15.22
CA MET A 1 0.04 31.34 -13.90
C MET A 1 -1.23 30.68 -13.38
N PHE A 2 -1.12 29.52 -12.72
CA PHE A 2 -2.26 28.87 -12.07
C PHE A 2 -2.22 29.11 -10.56
N ASN A 3 -3.30 29.64 -10.01
CA ASN A 3 -3.49 29.84 -8.58
C ASN A 3 -4.39 28.70 -8.07
N VAL A 4 -3.83 27.81 -7.27
CA VAL A 4 -4.49 26.54 -6.91
C VAL A 4 -4.78 26.53 -5.43
N LEU A 5 -6.05 26.35 -5.06
CA LEU A 5 -6.47 26.06 -3.69
C LEU A 5 -6.74 24.56 -3.59
N ILE A 6 -5.95 23.90 -2.74
CA ILE A 6 -6.09 22.48 -2.43
C ILE A 6 -6.75 22.38 -1.07
N ASP A 7 -7.93 21.77 -1.04
CA ASP A 7 -8.70 21.46 0.17
C ASP A 7 -7.90 20.55 1.12
N THR A 8 -8.11 20.70 2.42
CA THR A 8 -7.50 19.89 3.48
C THR A 8 -7.67 18.40 3.20
N SER A 9 -8.85 17.97 2.72
CA SER A 9 -9.12 16.55 2.42
C SER A 9 -8.06 15.92 1.49
N VAL A 10 -7.60 16.67 0.49
CA VAL A 10 -6.58 16.22 -0.47
C VAL A 10 -5.22 16.08 0.21
N TRP A 11 -4.81 17.04 1.03
CA TRP A 11 -3.55 16.97 1.78
C TRP A 11 -3.51 15.81 2.76
N LEU A 12 -4.63 15.53 3.43
CA LEU A 12 -4.72 14.40 4.36
C LEU A 12 -4.63 13.06 3.64
N ASP A 13 -5.24 12.94 2.45
CA ASP A 13 -5.16 11.73 1.64
C ASP A 13 -3.74 11.53 1.07
N LEU A 14 -3.09 12.60 0.60
CA LEU A 14 -1.68 12.57 0.17
C LEU A 14 -0.76 12.10 1.29
N ALA A 15 -0.99 12.56 2.51
CA ALA A 15 -0.22 12.15 3.68
C ALA A 15 -0.49 10.72 4.14
N ALA A 16 -1.69 10.21 3.91
CA ALA A 16 -2.10 8.88 4.35
C ALA A 16 -1.60 7.77 3.40
N ASP A 17 -1.43 8.08 2.12
CA ASP A 17 -1.09 7.11 1.07
C ASP A 17 0.28 7.40 0.44
N ALA A 18 1.27 6.57 0.80
CA ALA A 18 2.63 6.67 0.28
C ALA A 18 2.69 6.56 -1.26
N LYS A 19 1.71 5.90 -1.90
CA LYS A 19 1.65 5.82 -3.38
C LYS A 19 1.44 7.18 -4.04
N GLN A 20 0.95 8.18 -3.29
CA GLN A 20 0.73 9.53 -3.80
C GLN A 20 1.92 10.48 -3.61
N THR A 21 3.02 10.03 -3.02
CA THR A 21 4.26 10.84 -2.84
C THR A 21 4.74 11.47 -4.15
N PRO A 22 4.77 10.77 -5.29
CA PRO A 22 5.24 11.40 -6.54
C PRO A 22 4.31 12.50 -7.07
N LEU A 23 3.03 12.48 -6.70
CA LEU A 23 2.12 13.57 -7.02
C LEU A 23 2.44 14.82 -6.20
N LEU A 24 2.92 14.63 -4.96
CA LEU A 24 3.43 15.70 -4.11
C LEU A 24 4.75 16.28 -4.67
N ASP A 25 5.67 15.42 -5.08
CA ASP A 25 6.95 15.85 -5.69
C ASP A 25 6.71 16.62 -7.00
N LEU A 26 5.75 16.18 -7.81
CA LEU A 26 5.34 16.92 -9.02
C LEU A 26 4.76 18.29 -8.67
N LEU A 27 3.95 18.39 -7.62
CA LEU A 27 3.42 19.67 -7.15
C LEU A 27 4.55 20.59 -6.72
N GLU A 28 5.53 20.12 -5.95
CA GLU A 28 6.71 20.90 -5.54
C GLU A 28 7.54 21.40 -6.72
N ASN A 29 7.75 20.56 -7.73
CA ASN A 29 8.44 20.96 -8.97
C ASN A 29 7.67 22.06 -9.70
N LEU A 30 6.34 21.97 -9.78
CA LEU A 30 5.51 22.99 -10.43
C LEU A 30 5.43 24.30 -9.62
N LEU A 31 5.56 24.23 -8.30
CA LEU A 31 5.68 25.41 -7.43
C LEU A 31 7.04 26.09 -7.64
N SER A 32 8.11 25.31 -7.65
CA SER A 32 9.48 25.80 -7.83
C SER A 32 9.67 26.49 -9.19
N ASP A 33 9.01 25.98 -10.23
CA ASP A 33 9.02 26.56 -11.57
C ASP A 33 8.10 27.77 -11.74
N GLY A 34 7.37 28.19 -10.70
CA GLY A 34 6.40 29.28 -10.76
C GLY A 34 5.21 29.03 -11.70
N ARG A 35 4.96 27.75 -12.06
CA ARG A 35 3.79 27.35 -12.86
C ARG A 35 2.52 27.41 -12.02
N ILE A 36 2.65 27.04 -10.75
CA ILE A 36 1.60 27.06 -9.73
C ILE A 36 1.96 28.07 -8.64
N ALA A 37 0.96 28.80 -8.16
CA ALA A 37 0.97 29.50 -6.89
C ALA A 37 -0.11 28.88 -6.00
N LEU A 38 0.23 28.51 -4.76
CA LEU A 38 -0.76 27.99 -3.83
C LEU A 38 -1.56 29.12 -3.19
N LEU A 39 -2.88 28.95 -3.18
CA LEU A 39 -3.80 29.71 -2.34
C LEU A 39 -4.01 28.90 -1.07
N VAL A 40 -3.44 29.34 0.05
CA VAL A 40 -3.49 28.61 1.32
C VAL A 40 -4.32 29.39 2.35
N PRO A 41 -5.63 29.13 2.45
CA PRO A 41 -6.45 29.66 3.54
C PRO A 41 -5.96 29.17 4.90
N ARG A 42 -6.08 30.02 5.94
CA ARG A 42 -5.77 29.66 7.33
C ARG A 42 -6.44 28.35 7.77
N ILE A 43 -7.68 28.14 7.35
CA ILE A 43 -8.46 26.95 7.72
C ILE A 43 -7.81 25.63 7.26
N VAL A 44 -7.14 25.62 6.11
CA VAL A 44 -6.42 24.43 5.60
C VAL A 44 -5.24 24.09 6.51
N VAL A 45 -4.49 25.11 6.93
CA VAL A 45 -3.35 24.95 7.84
C VAL A 45 -3.81 24.42 9.21
N ASP A 46 -4.87 25.01 9.76
CA ASP A 46 -5.39 24.66 11.07
C ASP A 46 -5.95 23.23 11.08
N GLU A 47 -6.73 22.87 10.06
CA GLU A 47 -7.28 21.51 9.93
C GLU A 47 -6.20 20.46 9.67
N PHE A 48 -5.19 20.79 8.86
CA PHE A 48 -4.05 19.90 8.63
C PHE A 48 -3.29 19.63 9.93
N ASN A 49 -2.93 20.69 10.68
CA ASN A 49 -2.22 20.56 11.95
C ASN A 49 -3.03 19.78 12.99
N LYS A 50 -4.34 20.02 13.07
CA LYS A 50 -5.25 19.29 13.96
C LYS A 50 -5.30 17.79 13.63
N ASN A 51 -5.25 17.42 12.35
CA ASN A 51 -5.33 16.03 11.90
C ASN A 51 -3.98 15.31 11.81
N ARG A 52 -2.86 16.04 11.75
CA ARG A 52 -1.50 15.50 11.56
C ARG A 52 -1.19 14.33 12.49
N GLY A 53 -1.39 14.51 13.80
CA GLY A 53 -1.09 13.46 14.78
C GLY A 53 -1.99 12.22 14.68
N ARG A 54 -3.21 12.36 14.14
CA ARG A 54 -4.11 11.23 13.87
C ARG A 54 -3.64 10.43 12.66
N ILE A 55 -3.21 11.11 11.60
CA ILE A 55 -2.77 10.46 10.34
C ILE A 55 -1.49 9.68 10.56
N ALA A 56 -0.50 10.27 11.23
CA ALA A 56 0.74 9.58 11.59
C ALA A 56 0.48 8.25 12.32
N LYS A 57 -0.50 8.23 13.24
CA LYS A 57 -0.92 7.02 13.96
C LYS A 57 -1.74 6.05 13.10
N SER A 58 -2.56 6.57 12.18
CA SER A 58 -3.45 5.79 11.32
C SER A 58 -2.70 4.94 10.30
N SER A 59 -1.68 5.51 9.64
CA SER A 59 -0.89 4.80 8.63
C SER A 59 -0.16 3.59 9.24
N ALA A 60 0.41 3.75 10.44
CA ALA A 60 1.00 2.64 11.20
C ALA A 60 -0.06 1.60 11.66
N LYS A 61 -1.26 2.04 12.04
CA LYS A 61 -2.34 1.18 12.55
C LYS A 61 -3.00 0.34 11.46
N SER A 62 -3.15 0.84 10.23
CA SER A 62 -3.77 0.08 9.13
C SER A 62 -2.96 -1.17 8.79
N LEU A 63 -1.64 -1.02 8.66
CA LEU A 63 -0.69 -2.13 8.45
C LEU A 63 -0.76 -3.13 9.60
N SER A 64 -0.65 -2.67 10.85
CA SER A 64 -0.78 -3.53 12.03
C SER A 64 -2.11 -4.31 12.06
N THR A 65 -3.22 -3.66 11.69
CA THR A 65 -4.54 -4.32 11.62
C THR A 65 -4.59 -5.39 10.53
N HIS A 66 -3.98 -5.15 9.36
CA HIS A 66 -3.87 -6.15 8.30
C HIS A 66 -2.98 -7.33 8.72
N PHE A 67 -1.85 -7.08 9.38
CA PHE A 67 -1.01 -8.13 9.95
C PHE A 67 -1.75 -8.94 11.01
N ASP A 68 -2.54 -8.31 11.88
CA ASP A 68 -3.38 -8.99 12.87
C ASP A 68 -4.47 -9.86 12.23
N GLN A 69 -5.10 -9.38 11.15
CA GLN A 69 -6.06 -10.16 10.37
C GLN A 69 -5.39 -11.39 9.75
N VAL A 70 -4.18 -11.24 9.19
CA VAL A 70 -3.39 -12.35 8.64
C VAL A 70 -2.99 -13.34 9.73
N LYS A 71 -2.49 -12.87 10.89
CA LYS A 71 -2.19 -13.72 12.06
C LYS A 71 -3.43 -14.48 12.54
N SER A 72 -4.58 -13.81 12.59
CA SER A 72 -5.86 -14.41 12.97
C SER A 72 -6.31 -15.49 11.97
N ALA A 73 -6.16 -15.24 10.67
CA ALA A 73 -6.45 -16.22 9.62
C ALA A 73 -5.54 -17.46 9.73
N ILE A 74 -4.24 -17.27 9.98
CA ILE A 74 -3.26 -18.36 10.16
C ILE A 74 -3.56 -19.20 11.41
N ARG A 75 -3.98 -18.55 12.51
CA ARG A 75 -4.42 -19.25 13.72
C ARG A 75 -5.65 -20.13 13.46
N LYS A 76 -6.55 -19.70 12.57
CA LYS A 76 -7.80 -20.41 12.22
C LYS A 76 -7.66 -21.44 11.10
N ALA A 77 -6.66 -21.32 10.23
CA ALA A 77 -6.42 -22.29 9.15
C ALA A 77 -6.10 -23.67 9.71
N ASP A 78 -6.46 -24.76 9.04
CA ASP A 78 -6.03 -26.12 9.43
C ASP A 78 -4.61 -26.43 8.92
N GLY A 79 -3.76 -27.02 9.77
CA GLY A 79 -2.35 -27.28 9.44
C GLY A 79 -1.45 -27.55 10.66
N ASP A 80 -0.21 -27.98 10.40
CA ASP A 80 0.80 -28.34 11.40
C ASP A 80 1.10 -27.17 12.36
N LYS A 81 1.00 -27.43 13.67
CA LYS A 81 1.25 -26.45 14.74
C LYS A 81 2.66 -25.89 14.70
N ARG A 82 3.67 -26.68 14.30
CA ARG A 82 5.06 -26.20 14.20
C ARG A 82 5.28 -25.23 13.05
N GLN A 83 4.64 -25.47 11.91
CA GLN A 83 4.74 -24.57 10.76
C GLN A 83 3.97 -23.26 11.01
N LYS A 84 2.79 -23.35 11.65
CA LYS A 84 2.04 -22.17 12.09
C LYS A 84 2.82 -21.31 13.09
N GLY A 85 3.50 -21.93 14.05
CA GLY A 85 4.35 -21.23 15.02
C GLY A 85 5.41 -20.39 14.31
N ARG A 86 6.21 -21.01 13.43
CA ARG A 86 7.26 -20.31 12.66
C ARG A 86 6.74 -19.13 11.85
N VAL A 87 5.58 -19.27 11.18
CA VAL A 87 4.99 -18.18 10.40
C VAL A 87 4.46 -17.06 11.31
N LEU A 88 3.87 -17.39 12.46
CA LEU A 88 3.40 -16.40 13.42
C LEU A 88 4.55 -15.64 14.10
N ASP A 89 5.65 -16.34 14.41
CA ASP A 89 6.86 -15.74 14.97
C ASP A 89 7.48 -14.77 13.96
N TYR A 90 7.61 -15.21 12.70
CA TYR A 90 8.08 -14.36 11.61
C TYR A 90 7.21 -13.11 11.36
N LEU A 91 5.87 -13.27 11.37
CA LEU A 91 4.95 -12.13 11.27
C LEU A 91 5.03 -11.21 12.49
N SER A 92 5.48 -11.70 13.64
CA SER A 92 5.68 -10.88 14.84
C SER A 92 7.01 -10.13 14.78
N ASP A 93 8.05 -10.71 14.18
CA ASP A 93 9.28 -9.99 13.89
C ASP A 93 9.07 -8.85 12.88
N LEU A 94 8.16 -9.03 11.92
CA LEU A 94 7.75 -7.96 10.99
C LEU A 94 6.99 -6.83 11.68
N ASP A 95 6.27 -7.08 12.79
CA ASP A 95 5.60 -6.00 13.54
C ASP A 95 6.62 -4.97 14.05
N HIS A 96 7.84 -5.40 14.37
CA HIS A 96 8.92 -4.50 14.79
C HIS A 96 9.43 -3.60 13.65
N ARG A 97 9.14 -3.91 12.38
CA ARG A 97 9.47 -3.08 11.20
C ARG A 97 8.33 -2.17 10.76
N ILE A 98 7.09 -2.39 11.22
CA ILE A 98 5.94 -1.51 10.93
C ILE A 98 6.21 -0.04 11.33
N PRO A 99 6.85 0.26 12.48
CA PRO A 99 7.24 1.64 12.82
C PRO A 99 8.17 2.30 11.80
N ILE A 100 9.05 1.53 11.13
CA ILE A 100 9.98 2.04 10.11
C ILE A 100 9.22 2.43 8.85
N LEU A 101 8.18 1.67 8.47
CA LEU A 101 7.26 2.03 7.38
C LEU A 101 6.34 3.21 7.76
N GLY A 102 5.95 3.33 9.03
CA GLY A 102 5.24 4.50 9.55
C GLY A 102 6.05 5.81 9.46
N GLY A 103 7.38 5.72 9.44
CA GLY A 103 8.28 6.86 9.22
C GLY A 103 8.11 7.53 7.86
N ALA A 104 7.68 6.79 6.82
CA ALA A 104 7.41 7.37 5.51
C ALA A 104 6.25 8.38 5.54
N ALA A 105 5.18 8.08 6.28
CA ALA A 105 4.04 8.98 6.43
C ALA A 105 4.41 10.27 7.20
N GLU A 106 5.27 10.16 8.23
CA GLU A 106 5.80 11.35 8.93
C GLU A 106 6.67 12.22 8.02
N SER A 107 7.47 11.61 7.13
CA SER A 107 8.24 12.34 6.13
C SER A 107 7.33 13.13 5.18
N VAL A 108 6.28 12.49 4.64
CA VAL A 108 5.31 13.16 3.76
C VAL A 108 4.54 14.26 4.51
N LEU A 109 4.15 14.02 5.77
CA LEU A 109 3.51 15.04 6.61
C LEU A 109 4.42 16.25 6.85
N ALA A 110 5.72 16.02 7.05
CA ALA A 110 6.70 17.09 7.20
C ALA A 110 6.90 17.87 5.90
N GLN A 111 6.94 17.19 4.75
CA GLN A 111 7.03 17.80 3.43
C GLN A 111 5.82 18.70 3.15
N ILE A 112 4.59 18.20 3.35
CA ILE A 112 3.36 19.01 3.19
C ILE A 112 3.37 20.22 4.13
N ALA A 113 3.80 20.04 5.39
CA ALA A 113 3.91 21.17 6.33
C ALA A 113 4.91 22.25 5.86
N ALA A 114 6.00 21.85 5.19
CA ALA A 114 6.95 22.79 4.61
C ALA A 114 6.32 23.56 3.44
N ILE A 115 5.61 22.89 2.54
CA ILE A 115 4.89 23.53 1.42
C ILE A 115 3.87 24.55 1.93
N LEU A 116 3.06 24.17 2.92
CA LEU A 116 2.04 25.05 3.49
C LEU A 116 2.65 26.25 4.22
N SER A 117 3.76 26.06 4.93
CA SER A 117 4.42 27.15 5.66
C SER A 117 5.21 28.12 4.77
N ALA A 118 5.70 27.66 3.62
CA ALA A 118 6.33 28.52 2.60
C ALA A 118 5.32 29.40 1.83
N SER A 119 4.03 29.05 1.88
CA SER A 119 2.97 29.77 1.16
C SER A 119 2.45 30.98 1.94
N THR A 120 2.02 32.03 1.24
CA THR A 120 1.33 33.15 1.90
C THR A 120 -0.05 32.72 2.38
N ILE A 121 -0.26 32.79 3.69
CA ILE A 121 -1.52 32.39 4.31
C ILE A 121 -2.59 33.45 4.05
N ILE A 122 -3.76 33.00 3.57
CA ILE A 122 -4.91 33.84 3.26
C ILE A 122 -5.89 33.80 4.43
N GLU A 123 -6.09 34.95 5.06
CA GLU A 123 -7.08 35.12 6.12
C GLU A 123 -8.47 35.36 5.53
N ALA A 124 -9.48 34.69 6.10
CA ALA A 124 -10.86 34.87 5.67
C ALA A 124 -11.36 36.27 6.09
N SER A 125 -11.72 37.09 5.10
CA SER A 125 -12.32 38.41 5.35
C SER A 125 -13.68 38.30 6.01
N ASP A 126 -14.17 39.37 6.62
CA ASP A 126 -15.52 39.37 7.19
C ASP A 126 -16.60 39.21 6.10
N ALA A 127 -16.32 39.67 4.88
CA ALA A 127 -17.21 39.43 3.74
C ALA A 127 -17.27 37.94 3.35
N VAL A 128 -16.16 37.20 3.44
CA VAL A 128 -16.14 35.74 3.28
C VAL A 128 -16.97 35.07 4.36
N LYS A 129 -16.77 35.44 5.63
CA LYS A 129 -17.51 34.86 6.76
C LYS A 129 -19.01 35.09 6.63
N LEU A 130 -19.43 36.29 6.20
CA LEU A 130 -20.82 36.62 5.94
C LEU A 130 -21.42 35.75 4.83
N ARG A 131 -20.75 35.61 3.67
CA ARG A 131 -21.24 34.75 2.58
C ARG A 131 -21.29 33.27 2.98
N ALA A 132 -20.32 32.80 3.77
CA ALA A 132 -20.32 31.45 4.30
C ALA A 132 -21.49 31.21 5.27
N ALA A 133 -21.78 32.20 6.13
CA ALA A 133 -22.94 32.16 7.02
C ALA A 133 -24.25 32.17 6.22
N ASP A 134 -24.35 32.96 5.16
CA ASP A 134 -25.51 32.97 4.26
C ASP A 134 -25.73 31.60 3.61
N ARG A 135 -24.67 30.87 3.24
CA ARG A 135 -24.79 29.50 2.75
C ARG A 135 -25.40 28.57 3.80
N ALA A 136 -24.93 28.67 5.05
CA ALA A 136 -25.47 27.86 6.15
C ALA A 136 -26.95 28.19 6.44
N LEU A 137 -27.30 29.48 6.51
CA LEU A 137 -28.67 29.93 6.76
C LEU A 137 -29.65 29.46 5.67
N HIS A 138 -29.22 29.49 4.42
CA HIS A 138 -30.04 29.09 3.27
C HIS A 138 -29.87 27.62 2.86
N ARG A 139 -29.15 26.81 3.66
CA ARG A 139 -28.81 25.41 3.35
C ARG A 139 -28.24 25.21 1.94
N LYS A 140 -27.41 26.15 1.48
CA LYS A 140 -26.68 26.04 0.21
C LYS A 140 -25.38 25.29 0.40
N ALA A 141 -24.93 24.58 -0.62
CA ALA A 141 -23.67 23.86 -0.59
C ALA A 141 -22.50 24.77 -0.18
N PRO A 142 -21.59 24.31 0.70
CA PRO A 142 -21.48 22.94 1.23
C PRO A 142 -22.35 22.62 2.47
N CYS A 143 -23.26 23.52 2.88
CA CYS A 143 -24.12 23.41 4.07
C CYS A 143 -25.51 22.82 3.78
N HIS A 144 -25.69 22.03 2.73
CA HIS A 144 -26.99 21.47 2.30
C HIS A 144 -27.38 20.17 3.01
N HIS A 145 -26.45 19.54 3.75
CA HIS A 145 -26.71 18.30 4.47
C HIS A 145 -27.31 18.57 5.84
N GLU A 146 -28.37 17.84 6.18
CA GLU A 146 -28.97 17.93 7.51
C GLU A 146 -28.01 17.40 8.59
N ASN A 147 -27.93 18.11 9.71
CA ASN A 147 -27.11 17.76 10.88
C ASN A 147 -25.58 17.74 10.66
N LYS A 148 -25.08 18.33 9.57
CA LYS A 148 -23.64 18.52 9.33
C LYS A 148 -23.29 20.01 9.37
N ASN A 149 -22.36 20.39 10.25
CA ASN A 149 -21.84 21.75 10.31
C ASN A 149 -20.67 21.91 9.33
N SER A 150 -20.98 22.25 8.08
CA SER A 150 -20.01 22.47 7.00
C SER A 150 -19.56 23.94 6.90
N MET A 151 -19.60 24.70 8.00
CA MET A 151 -19.20 26.12 7.99
C MET A 151 -17.73 26.29 7.57
N ALA A 152 -16.86 25.35 7.95
CA ALA A 152 -15.46 25.33 7.53
C ALA A 152 -15.32 25.24 6.00
N ASP A 153 -15.98 24.24 5.40
CA ASP A 153 -16.05 24.07 3.95
C ASP A 153 -16.65 25.31 3.25
N ALA A 154 -17.65 25.96 3.85
CA ALA A 154 -18.27 27.16 3.31
C ALA A 154 -17.29 28.35 3.32
N VAL A 155 -16.53 28.53 4.41
CA VAL A 155 -15.46 29.55 4.48
C VAL A 155 -14.37 29.24 3.46
N LEU A 156 -13.99 27.97 3.30
CA LEU A 156 -12.96 27.53 2.35
C LEU A 156 -13.32 27.94 0.92
N ILE A 157 -14.52 27.57 0.45
CA ILE A 157 -14.93 27.87 -0.93
C ILE A 157 -15.23 29.36 -1.15
N GLU A 158 -15.75 30.07 -0.15
CA GLU A 158 -15.95 31.51 -0.25
C GLU A 158 -14.62 32.29 -0.27
N THR A 159 -13.60 31.79 0.42
CA THR A 159 -12.23 32.32 0.33
C THR A 159 -11.66 32.10 -1.07
N TYR A 160 -11.86 30.92 -1.65
CA TYR A 160 -11.49 30.65 -3.05
C TYR A 160 -12.15 31.65 -4.01
N PHE A 161 -13.46 31.85 -3.92
CA PHE A 161 -14.18 32.78 -4.78
C PHE A 161 -13.77 34.23 -4.57
N GLU A 162 -13.35 34.60 -3.37
CA GLU A 162 -12.75 35.91 -3.12
C GLU A 162 -11.45 36.10 -3.88
N CYS A 163 -10.54 35.12 -3.82
CA CYS A 163 -9.29 35.16 -4.57
C CYS A 163 -9.55 35.27 -6.08
N VAL A 164 -10.51 34.52 -6.62
CA VAL A 164 -10.89 34.59 -8.06
C VAL A 164 -11.40 35.99 -8.44
N ARG A 165 -12.06 36.70 -7.52
CA ARG A 165 -12.56 38.05 -7.73
C ARG A 165 -11.46 39.11 -7.63
N THR A 166 -10.59 39.00 -6.63
CA THR A 166 -9.62 40.06 -6.30
C THR A 166 -8.27 39.90 -7.01
N MET A 167 -7.85 38.68 -7.29
CA MET A 167 -6.57 38.36 -7.95
C MET A 167 -6.73 38.08 -9.45
N GLY A 168 -7.93 38.33 -10.00
CA GLY A 168 -8.22 38.12 -11.42
C GLY A 168 -7.43 39.07 -12.33
N GLY A 169 -7.15 38.63 -13.56
CA GLY A 169 -6.45 39.43 -14.56
C GLY A 169 -6.08 38.61 -15.78
N ALA A 170 -5.51 39.27 -16.80
CA ALA A 170 -5.01 38.59 -17.98
C ALA A 170 -3.94 37.54 -17.59
N GLY A 171 -4.09 36.30 -18.06
CA GLY A 171 -3.13 35.22 -17.79
C GLY A 171 -3.24 34.55 -16.40
N GLN A 172 -4.15 35.02 -15.54
CA GLN A 172 -4.43 34.40 -14.23
C GLN A 172 -5.53 33.34 -14.35
N ARG A 173 -5.21 32.12 -13.94
CA ARG A 173 -6.14 30.98 -13.89
C ARG A 173 -6.23 30.48 -12.46
N PHE A 174 -7.37 29.93 -12.10
CA PHE A 174 -7.66 29.45 -10.76
C PHE A 174 -8.16 28.02 -10.82
N ALA A 175 -7.80 27.22 -9.82
CA ALA A 175 -8.31 25.87 -9.65
C ALA A 175 -8.63 25.59 -8.19
N PHE A 176 -9.78 24.99 -7.94
CA PHE A 176 -10.17 24.42 -6.66
C PHE A 176 -10.10 22.91 -6.75
N VAL A 177 -9.39 22.27 -5.83
CA VAL A 177 -9.20 20.82 -5.78
C VAL A 177 -9.72 20.30 -4.45
N THR A 178 -10.64 19.31 -4.48
CA THR A 178 -11.19 18.69 -3.28
C THR A 178 -11.45 17.20 -3.49
N HIS A 179 -11.26 16.37 -2.46
CA HIS A 179 -11.75 14.99 -2.48
C HIS A 179 -13.16 14.85 -1.88
N ASN A 180 -13.68 15.91 -1.25
CA ASN A 180 -15.00 15.95 -0.63
C ASN A 180 -16.11 16.18 -1.68
N LYS A 181 -16.41 15.11 -2.43
CA LYS A 181 -17.44 15.13 -3.48
C LYS A 181 -18.86 15.31 -2.94
N HIS A 182 -19.10 14.88 -1.71
CA HIS A 182 -20.44 14.95 -1.10
C HIS A 182 -20.90 16.38 -0.85
N ASP A 183 -19.96 17.26 -0.50
CA ASP A 183 -20.28 18.65 -0.17
C ASP A 183 -20.05 19.60 -1.34
N PHE A 184 -19.11 19.28 -2.23
CA PHE A 184 -18.71 20.20 -3.30
C PHE A 184 -19.15 19.80 -4.71
N SER A 185 -19.54 18.55 -4.94
CA SER A 185 -19.95 18.08 -6.26
C SER A 185 -21.47 18.02 -6.40
N ARG A 186 -21.95 17.79 -7.62
CA ARG A 186 -23.38 17.52 -7.86
C ARG A 186 -23.86 16.32 -7.04
N VAL A 187 -25.01 16.48 -6.37
CA VAL A 187 -25.66 15.42 -5.59
C VAL A 187 -26.12 14.26 -6.48
N SER A 188 -26.53 14.55 -7.72
CA SER A 188 -26.94 13.57 -8.72
C SER A 188 -26.27 13.86 -10.08
N GLY A 189 -25.71 12.82 -10.69
CA GLY A 189 -25.00 12.87 -11.97
C GLY A 189 -23.48 12.76 -11.81
N ASP A 190 -22.75 13.37 -12.75
CA ASP A 190 -21.28 13.36 -12.75
C ASP A 190 -20.72 14.18 -11.58
N GLN A 191 -20.12 13.49 -10.60
CA GLN A 191 -19.48 14.09 -9.43
C GLN A 191 -18.19 14.84 -9.78
N ARG A 192 -17.68 14.77 -11.02
CA ARG A 192 -16.58 15.63 -11.47
C ARG A 192 -17.03 17.07 -11.70
N LEU A 193 -18.33 17.33 -11.68
CA LEU A 193 -18.89 18.67 -11.83
C LEU A 193 -19.22 19.29 -10.46
N PRO A 194 -19.00 20.62 -10.32
CA PRO A 194 -19.29 21.33 -9.08
C PRO A 194 -20.79 21.33 -8.75
N HIS A 195 -21.12 21.50 -7.47
CA HIS A 195 -22.50 21.63 -7.00
C HIS A 195 -23.22 22.80 -7.68
N ALA A 196 -24.52 22.64 -7.94
CA ALA A 196 -25.33 23.62 -8.69
C ALA A 196 -25.30 25.03 -8.08
N ASP A 197 -25.33 25.13 -6.75
CA ASP A 197 -25.34 26.40 -6.00
C ASP A 197 -24.16 27.33 -6.26
N PHE A 198 -23.06 26.82 -6.81
CA PHE A 198 -21.88 27.62 -7.15
C PHE A 198 -21.22 27.21 -8.46
N ALA A 199 -21.86 26.35 -9.26
CA ALA A 199 -21.35 25.91 -10.55
C ALA A 199 -21.06 27.10 -11.49
N ALA A 200 -21.87 28.17 -11.41
CA ALA A 200 -21.68 29.40 -12.17
C ALA A 200 -20.38 30.15 -11.85
N SER A 201 -19.78 29.91 -10.67
CA SER A 201 -18.49 30.47 -10.28
C SER A 201 -17.29 29.75 -10.93
N PHE A 202 -17.55 28.64 -11.62
CA PHE A 202 -16.56 27.86 -12.35
C PHE A 202 -16.73 27.99 -13.88
N SER A 203 -15.62 27.88 -14.60
CA SER A 203 -15.52 27.94 -16.06
C SER A 203 -14.37 27.08 -16.56
N LYS A 204 -14.35 26.75 -17.86
CA LYS A 204 -13.31 25.89 -18.45
C LYS A 204 -11.90 26.54 -18.51
N ILE A 205 -11.82 27.84 -18.22
CA ILE A 205 -10.61 28.65 -18.48
C ILE A 205 -10.15 29.38 -17.22
N LYS A 206 -11.02 30.18 -16.59
CA LYS A 206 -10.62 31.09 -15.51
C LYS A 206 -10.63 30.44 -14.14
N SER A 207 -11.67 29.68 -13.80
CA SER A 207 -11.87 29.10 -12.47
C SER A 207 -12.31 27.66 -12.64
N MET A 208 -11.44 26.70 -12.36
CA MET A 208 -11.67 25.29 -12.63
C MET A 208 -11.94 24.52 -11.34
N TYR A 209 -12.68 23.42 -11.46
CA TYR A 209 -13.02 22.52 -10.36
C TYR A 209 -12.46 21.14 -10.66
N PHE A 210 -11.77 20.55 -9.68
CA PHE A 210 -11.21 19.20 -9.80
C PHE A 210 -11.52 18.38 -8.55
N VAL A 211 -11.81 17.09 -8.77
CA VAL A 211 -12.03 16.12 -7.70
C VAL A 211 -10.80 15.25 -7.40
N THR A 212 -9.70 15.49 -8.12
CA THR A 212 -8.40 14.85 -7.91
C THR A 212 -7.30 15.88 -8.17
N LEU A 213 -6.21 15.81 -7.42
CA LEU A 213 -5.03 16.64 -7.69
C LEU A 213 -4.37 16.28 -9.03
N ALA A 214 -4.34 14.99 -9.39
CA ALA A 214 -3.75 14.52 -10.65
C ALA A 214 -4.40 15.15 -11.89
N ASP A 215 -5.73 15.28 -11.92
CA ASP A 215 -6.43 15.93 -13.04
C ASP A 215 -6.12 17.44 -13.10
N CYS A 216 -5.99 18.08 -11.94
CA CYS A 216 -5.57 19.48 -11.85
C CYS A 216 -4.15 19.67 -12.41
N LEU A 217 -3.19 18.88 -11.95
CA LEU A 217 -1.80 18.97 -12.44
C LEU A 217 -1.71 18.62 -13.93
N ARG A 218 -2.50 17.66 -14.42
CA ARG A 218 -2.54 17.29 -15.84
C ARG A 218 -3.08 18.43 -16.71
N ARG A 219 -3.99 19.25 -16.17
CA ARG A 219 -4.46 20.45 -16.86
C ARG A 219 -3.36 21.50 -17.02
N ILE A 220 -2.42 21.55 -16.07
CA ILE A 220 -1.35 22.55 -15.98
C ILE A 220 -0.15 22.12 -16.81
N ASP A 221 0.31 20.88 -16.64
CA ASP A 221 1.43 20.30 -17.40
C ASP A 221 1.17 18.81 -17.70
N PRO A 222 0.53 18.50 -18.84
CA PRO A 222 0.18 17.13 -19.19
C PRO A 222 1.40 16.21 -19.31
N MET A 223 2.51 16.69 -19.91
CA MET A 223 3.67 15.85 -20.21
C MET A 223 4.40 15.43 -18.94
N ARG A 224 4.56 16.35 -17.98
CA ARG A 224 5.21 16.00 -16.70
C ARG A 224 4.38 15.03 -15.88
N VAL A 225 3.05 15.17 -15.87
CA VAL A 225 2.18 14.19 -15.21
C VAL A 225 2.33 12.81 -15.86
N THR A 226 2.30 12.74 -17.19
CA THR A 226 2.48 11.45 -17.89
C THR A 226 3.82 10.82 -17.56
N TYR A 227 4.91 11.59 -17.56
CA TYR A 227 6.24 11.08 -17.25
C TYR A 227 6.37 10.61 -15.79
N ALA A 228 5.88 11.41 -14.83
CA ALA A 228 5.87 11.03 -13.42
C ALA A 228 5.01 9.78 -13.14
N MET A 229 3.86 9.65 -13.82
CA MET A 229 3.01 8.45 -13.72
C MET A 229 3.67 7.23 -14.37
N TRP A 230 4.40 7.41 -15.49
CA TRP A 230 5.13 6.33 -16.13
C TRP A 230 6.30 5.83 -15.28
N GLU A 231 7.09 6.69 -14.65
CA GLU A 231 8.16 6.25 -13.75
C GLU A 231 7.63 5.38 -12.59
N GLN A 232 6.39 5.63 -12.13
CA GLN A 232 5.72 4.82 -11.11
C GLN A 232 5.16 3.49 -11.60
N GLU A 233 4.59 3.39 -12.81
CA GLU A 233 4.07 2.10 -13.33
C GLU A 233 5.16 1.02 -13.41
N TRP A 234 6.44 1.41 -13.44
CA TRP A 234 7.59 0.50 -13.41
C TRP A 234 8.04 0.08 -12.00
N GLU A 235 7.47 0.65 -10.92
CA GLU A 235 7.60 0.06 -9.58
C GLU A 235 6.78 -1.24 -9.55
N GLN A 236 7.43 -2.36 -9.85
CA GLN A 236 6.81 -3.68 -9.72
C GLN A 236 6.33 -3.86 -8.29
N GLU A 237 5.01 -4.05 -8.11
CA GLU A 237 4.47 -4.36 -6.79
C GLU A 237 5.21 -5.59 -6.23
N PRO A 238 5.85 -5.49 -5.06
CA PRO A 238 6.54 -6.62 -4.47
C PRO A 238 5.54 -7.74 -4.23
N ARG A 239 5.96 -8.99 -4.50
CA ARG A 239 5.15 -10.19 -4.25
C ARG A 239 4.65 -10.18 -2.81
N SER A 240 3.37 -10.52 -2.61
CA SER A 240 2.83 -10.55 -1.26
C SER A 240 3.54 -11.63 -0.43
N LEU A 241 3.62 -11.45 0.90
CA LEU A 241 4.20 -12.46 1.78
C LEU A 241 3.48 -13.81 1.63
N THR A 242 2.16 -13.81 1.40
CA THR A 242 1.38 -15.02 1.12
C THR A 242 1.89 -15.74 -0.13
N GLU A 243 2.12 -15.02 -1.23
CA GLU A 243 2.66 -15.59 -2.46
C GLU A 243 4.07 -16.15 -2.24
N ILE A 244 4.91 -15.43 -1.49
CA ILE A 244 6.27 -15.87 -1.13
C ILE A 244 6.22 -17.17 -0.32
N LEU A 245 5.40 -17.23 0.73
CA LEU A 245 5.27 -18.42 1.58
C LEU A 245 4.69 -19.62 0.83
N GLN A 246 3.72 -19.41 -0.06
CA GLN A 246 3.18 -20.46 -0.94
C GLN A 246 4.25 -21.00 -1.89
N ALA A 247 5.07 -20.12 -2.47
CA ALA A 247 6.19 -20.50 -3.31
C ALA A 247 7.24 -21.30 -2.52
N MET A 248 7.60 -20.86 -1.32
CA MET A 248 8.53 -21.57 -0.43
C MET A 248 8.03 -22.96 -0.03
N ASP A 249 6.75 -23.07 0.33
CA ASP A 249 6.14 -24.34 0.72
C ASP A 249 6.09 -25.34 -0.45
N ARG A 250 5.80 -24.85 -1.66
CA ARG A 250 5.90 -25.64 -2.89
C ARG A 250 7.34 -26.11 -3.14
N LEU A 251 8.30 -25.19 -3.14
CA LEU A 251 9.72 -25.50 -3.39
C LEU A 251 10.29 -26.47 -2.33
N THR A 252 9.94 -26.28 -1.06
CA THR A 252 10.33 -27.19 0.04
C THR A 252 9.76 -28.60 -0.19
N THR A 253 8.50 -28.69 -0.62
CA THR A 253 7.85 -29.97 -0.94
C THR A 253 8.54 -30.65 -2.13
N GLN A 254 8.94 -29.90 -3.16
CA GLN A 254 9.70 -30.40 -4.30
C GLN A 254 11.07 -30.92 -3.89
N VAL A 255 11.80 -30.18 -3.05
CA VAL A 255 13.11 -30.59 -2.56
C VAL A 255 13.02 -31.88 -1.74
N TRP A 256 12.08 -31.95 -0.81
CA TRP A 256 11.83 -33.14 -0.02
C TRP A 256 11.47 -34.35 -0.90
N TYR A 257 10.59 -34.16 -1.88
CA TYR A 257 10.17 -35.23 -2.79
C TYR A 257 11.34 -35.78 -3.62
N ASN A 258 12.19 -34.90 -4.16
CA ASN A 258 13.41 -35.30 -4.88
C ASN A 258 14.30 -36.22 -4.03
N ARG A 259 14.59 -35.79 -2.79
CA ARG A 259 15.42 -36.54 -1.83
C ARG A 259 14.79 -37.89 -1.47
N HIS A 260 13.47 -37.91 -1.30
CA HIS A 260 12.74 -39.16 -1.07
C HIS A 260 12.87 -40.14 -2.25
N LYS A 261 12.74 -39.66 -3.50
CA LYS A 261 12.93 -40.48 -4.70
C LYS A 261 14.37 -40.98 -4.84
N TYR A 262 15.35 -40.15 -4.49
CA TYR A 262 16.75 -40.58 -4.44
C TYR A 262 16.97 -41.68 -3.39
N LEU A 263 16.39 -41.55 -2.19
CA LEU A 263 16.44 -42.61 -1.18
C LEU A 263 15.77 -43.90 -1.65
N ALA A 264 14.61 -43.81 -2.31
CA ALA A 264 13.93 -44.97 -2.90
C ALA A 264 14.83 -45.70 -3.91
N TRP A 265 15.53 -44.95 -4.76
CA TRP A 265 16.50 -45.50 -5.72
C TRP A 265 17.69 -46.18 -5.02
N GLN A 266 18.21 -45.61 -3.93
CA GLN A 266 19.29 -46.23 -3.13
C GLN A 266 18.86 -47.56 -2.52
N ILE A 267 17.60 -47.64 -2.04
CA ILE A 267 17.01 -48.85 -1.49
C ILE A 267 16.87 -49.92 -2.58
N GLU A 268 16.34 -49.56 -3.74
CA GLU A 268 16.19 -50.46 -4.89
C GLU A 268 17.55 -51.04 -5.34
N ARG A 269 18.60 -50.21 -5.30
CA ARG A 269 19.98 -50.63 -5.64
C ARG A 269 20.70 -51.35 -4.50
N GLY A 270 20.06 -51.57 -3.36
CA GLY A 270 20.65 -52.24 -2.18
C GLY A 270 21.74 -51.43 -1.46
N LYS A 271 21.93 -50.16 -1.84
CA LYS A 271 22.90 -49.24 -1.22
C LYS A 271 22.41 -48.68 0.12
N HIS A 272 21.09 -48.71 0.35
CA HIS A 272 20.46 -48.33 1.60
C HIS A 272 19.49 -49.43 2.04
N LYS A 273 19.49 -49.81 3.33
CA LYS A 273 18.73 -50.97 3.82
C LYS A 273 17.58 -50.55 4.74
N ILE A 274 16.45 -51.24 4.59
CA ILE A 274 15.32 -51.10 5.51
C ILE A 274 15.47 -52.16 6.61
N VAL A 275 15.41 -51.73 7.87
CA VAL A 275 15.57 -52.61 9.05
C VAL A 275 14.42 -52.41 10.04
N SER A 276 14.20 -53.39 10.91
CA SER A 276 13.28 -53.22 12.04
C SER A 276 13.88 -52.31 13.10
N ARG A 277 13.03 -51.76 13.97
CA ARG A 277 13.47 -50.95 15.11
C ARG A 277 14.39 -51.72 16.06
N GLU A 278 14.07 -52.99 16.30
CA GLU A 278 14.87 -53.88 17.14
C GLU A 278 16.28 -54.10 16.58
N GLU A 279 16.40 -54.30 15.26
CA GLU A 279 17.71 -54.45 14.62
C GLU A 279 18.52 -53.14 14.67
N TRP A 280 17.84 -52.01 14.44
CA TRP A 280 18.44 -50.68 14.53
C TRP A 280 19.09 -50.42 15.89
N ASP A 281 18.33 -50.63 16.97
CA ASP A 281 18.78 -50.35 18.34
C ASP A 281 19.85 -51.36 18.77
N ARG A 282 19.72 -52.64 18.39
CA ARG A 282 20.70 -53.69 18.71
C ARG A 282 22.05 -53.49 18.03
N ARG A 283 22.06 -53.10 16.75
CA ARG A 283 23.29 -52.96 15.94
C ARG A 283 23.85 -51.54 15.93
N LYS A 284 23.17 -50.58 16.58
CA LYS A 284 23.54 -49.15 16.60
C LYS A 284 23.78 -48.60 15.20
N LEU A 285 22.83 -48.86 14.30
CA LEU A 285 22.91 -48.45 12.89
C LEU A 285 22.71 -46.95 12.74
N ASN A 286 23.12 -46.40 11.59
CA ASN A 286 23.03 -44.97 11.29
C ASN A 286 22.09 -44.67 10.10
N GLY A 287 21.61 -43.43 10.06
CA GLY A 287 20.66 -42.95 9.04
C GLY A 287 21.25 -42.74 7.65
N GLN A 288 22.58 -42.85 7.49
CA GLN A 288 23.22 -42.72 6.18
C GLN A 288 22.98 -43.97 5.32
N THR A 289 22.93 -45.15 5.95
CA THR A 289 22.89 -46.45 5.27
C THR A 289 21.65 -47.28 5.58
N HIS A 290 20.91 -46.93 6.63
CA HIS A 290 19.74 -47.67 7.07
C HIS A 290 18.55 -46.73 7.36
N THR A 291 17.33 -47.24 7.18
CA THR A 291 16.08 -46.58 7.56
C THR A 291 15.17 -47.59 8.28
N ILE A 292 14.51 -47.16 9.35
CA ILE A 292 13.55 -48.00 10.08
C ILE A 292 12.29 -48.21 9.21
N ASP A 293 11.78 -49.43 9.17
CA ASP A 293 10.63 -49.81 8.33
C ASP A 293 9.37 -48.95 8.56
N GLU A 294 9.06 -48.61 9.80
CA GLU A 294 7.95 -47.72 10.16
C GLU A 294 8.13 -46.30 9.59
N ILE A 295 9.36 -45.79 9.63
CA ILE A 295 9.72 -44.48 9.06
C ILE A 295 9.57 -44.52 7.55
N TRP A 296 10.04 -45.60 6.91
CA TRP A 296 9.88 -45.79 5.47
C TRP A 296 8.40 -45.84 5.04
N LYS A 297 7.57 -46.61 5.77
CA LYS A 297 6.10 -46.64 5.55
C LYS A 297 5.48 -45.24 5.70
N GLY A 298 5.94 -44.46 6.68
CA GLY A 298 5.55 -43.06 6.87
C GLY A 298 5.95 -42.16 5.70
N ALA A 299 7.20 -42.29 5.22
CA ALA A 299 7.73 -41.54 4.10
C ALA A 299 6.95 -41.81 2.81
N LEU A 300 6.59 -43.07 2.53
CA LEU A 300 5.75 -43.44 1.38
C LEU A 300 4.36 -42.77 1.44
N ARG A 301 3.75 -42.66 2.63
CA ARG A 301 2.48 -41.93 2.79
C ARG A 301 2.66 -40.42 2.55
N SER A 302 3.76 -39.86 3.01
CA SER A 302 4.11 -38.45 2.76
C SER A 302 4.38 -38.18 1.28
N ALA A 303 5.01 -39.11 0.56
CA ALA A 303 5.26 -38.99 -0.88
C ALA A 303 3.95 -38.85 -1.68
N LYS A 304 2.97 -39.72 -1.40
CA LYS A 304 1.63 -39.62 -1.99
C LYS A 304 0.88 -38.33 -1.65
N ARG A 305 1.19 -37.70 -0.51
CA ARG A 305 0.64 -36.38 -0.15
C ARG A 305 1.33 -35.26 -0.91
N ALA A 306 2.65 -35.33 -1.05
CA ALA A 306 3.44 -34.39 -1.82
C ALA A 306 3.02 -34.37 -3.30
N GLU A 307 2.81 -35.54 -3.92
CA GLU A 307 2.31 -35.65 -5.30
C GLU A 307 0.97 -34.96 -5.48
N ARG A 308 0.01 -35.20 -4.56
CA ARG A 308 -1.31 -34.54 -4.58
C ARG A 308 -1.21 -33.04 -4.39
N LYS A 309 -0.30 -32.58 -3.52
CA LYS A 309 -0.10 -31.16 -3.20
C LYS A 309 0.57 -30.40 -4.35
N LEU A 310 1.55 -31.02 -5.01
CA LEU A 310 2.29 -30.41 -6.10
C LEU A 310 1.50 -30.44 -7.42
N GLY A 311 0.65 -31.44 -7.62
CA GLY A 311 -0.04 -31.66 -8.88
C GLY A 311 0.86 -32.27 -9.95
N GLU A 312 0.25 -32.78 -11.01
CA GLU A 312 0.96 -33.45 -12.11
C GLU A 312 1.99 -32.52 -12.78
N GLY A 313 3.16 -33.07 -13.13
CA GLY A 313 4.26 -32.33 -13.74
C GLY A 313 5.12 -31.49 -12.80
N ASN A 314 4.76 -31.37 -11.52
CA ASN A 314 5.46 -30.48 -10.58
C ASN A 314 6.39 -31.16 -9.58
N TYR A 315 6.65 -32.47 -9.71
CA TYR A 315 7.48 -33.25 -8.78
C TYR A 315 8.58 -34.05 -9.48
N GLY A 316 9.00 -33.59 -10.66
CA GLY A 316 10.08 -34.15 -11.46
C GLY A 316 9.63 -35.26 -12.43
N PRO A 317 10.59 -35.92 -13.14
CA PRO A 317 12.04 -35.75 -13.00
C PRO A 317 12.51 -34.36 -13.46
N TRP A 318 13.57 -33.85 -12.84
CA TRP A 318 14.21 -32.57 -13.18
C TRP A 318 15.61 -32.82 -13.72
N SER A 319 16.04 -31.99 -14.67
CA SER A 319 17.44 -31.88 -15.07
C SER A 319 18.30 -31.24 -13.96
N ASP A 320 19.62 -31.39 -14.04
CA ASP A 320 20.57 -30.77 -13.09
C ASP A 320 20.37 -29.25 -12.99
N PHE A 321 20.07 -28.60 -14.13
CA PHE A 321 19.78 -27.17 -14.18
C PHE A 321 18.49 -26.81 -13.43
N GLU A 322 17.38 -27.50 -13.74
CA GLU A 322 16.10 -27.25 -13.08
C GLU A 322 16.17 -27.52 -11.58
N TRP A 323 16.90 -28.56 -11.19
CA TRP A 323 17.15 -28.89 -9.79
C TRP A 323 17.97 -27.79 -9.09
N GLY A 324 19.03 -27.29 -9.73
CA GLY A 324 19.78 -26.13 -9.26
C GLY A 324 18.90 -24.90 -9.08
N MET A 325 18.02 -24.61 -10.05
CA MET A 325 17.09 -23.48 -9.98
C MET A 325 16.06 -23.63 -8.85
N ILE A 326 15.55 -24.84 -8.58
CA ILE A 326 14.62 -25.08 -7.48
C ILE A 326 15.28 -24.79 -6.13
N ASN A 327 16.50 -25.29 -5.91
CA ASN A 327 17.24 -25.05 -4.67
C ASN A 327 17.63 -23.57 -4.54
N GLY A 328 18.12 -22.94 -5.60
CA GLY A 328 18.48 -21.51 -5.60
C GLY A 328 17.30 -20.60 -5.31
N LYS A 329 16.12 -20.88 -5.91
CA LYS A 329 14.88 -20.13 -5.60
C LYS A 329 14.48 -20.30 -4.14
N LEU A 330 14.57 -21.51 -3.59
CA LEU A 330 14.23 -21.76 -2.19
C LEU A 330 15.17 -21.00 -1.24
N SER A 331 16.48 -21.05 -1.48
CA SER A 331 17.49 -20.31 -0.70
C SER A 331 17.29 -18.81 -0.79
N ALA A 332 17.03 -18.27 -1.98
CA ALA A 332 16.78 -16.84 -2.16
C ALA A 332 15.54 -16.36 -1.38
N LEU A 333 14.45 -17.14 -1.40
CA LEU A 333 13.25 -16.80 -0.64
C LEU A 333 13.48 -16.92 0.88
N ARG A 334 14.21 -17.94 1.34
CA ARG A 334 14.59 -18.09 2.75
C ARG A 334 15.43 -16.91 3.23
N TRP A 335 16.47 -16.56 2.49
CA TRP A 335 17.33 -15.42 2.81
C TRP A 335 16.56 -14.09 2.82
N ALA A 336 15.67 -13.88 1.84
CA ALA A 336 14.79 -12.71 1.84
C ALA A 336 13.90 -12.63 3.10
N LEU A 337 13.59 -13.77 3.72
CA LEU A 337 12.87 -13.85 5.00
C LEU A 337 13.79 -13.91 6.24
N GLY A 338 15.09 -13.69 6.11
CA GLY A 338 16.04 -13.66 7.23
C GLY A 338 16.75 -14.99 7.53
N GLU A 339 16.54 -16.00 6.68
CA GLU A 339 17.40 -17.15 6.44
C GLU A 339 18.90 -16.79 6.36
N ASP A 340 19.83 -17.48 7.03
CA ASP A 340 21.24 -17.35 6.65
C ASP A 340 21.48 -17.96 5.26
N TRP A 341 22.29 -17.31 4.43
CA TRP A 341 22.49 -17.71 3.02
C TRP A 341 23.05 -19.13 2.87
N ASP A 342 23.87 -19.55 3.85
CA ASP A 342 24.58 -20.83 3.85
C ASP A 342 23.85 -21.95 4.62
N GLU A 343 22.59 -21.74 5.05
CA GLU A 343 21.83 -22.79 5.74
C GLU A 343 21.36 -23.90 4.77
N LEU A 344 21.95 -25.10 4.92
CA LEU A 344 21.71 -26.24 4.04
C LEU A 344 20.59 -27.20 4.50
N TYR A 345 19.87 -26.88 5.57
CA TYR A 345 18.83 -27.77 6.12
C TYR A 345 17.53 -27.72 5.29
N THR A 346 16.96 -28.89 5.01
CA THR A 346 15.65 -29.05 4.34
C THR A 346 15.00 -30.34 4.76
#